data_AF-A0A354V414-F1
#
_entry.id   AF-A0A354V414-F1
#
_cell.length_a   1.000
_cell.length_b   1.000
_cell.length_c   1.000
_cell.angle_alpha   90.00
_cell.angle_beta   90.00
_cell.angle_gamma   90.00
#
_symmetry.space_group_name_H-M   'P 1'
#
loop_
_entity.id
_entity.type
_entity.pdbx_description
1 polymer ?
#
loop_
_entity_poly.entity_id
_entity_poly.type
_entity_poly.pdbx_seq_one_letter_code
_entity_poly.pdbx_strand_id
1 'polypeptide(L)'
;CPAPCEAACTLNIDDNPVTIKTIECAIVDRAWEEGWIKPLPPTVKTGKTVAVVGSGPAGMACAQQLARAGHAVTLVEKQDRIGGLLRYG
;
A
#
# COMPACT_ATOMS: atom_id res chain seq x y z
N CYS A 1 2.57 10.98 -1.72
CA CYS A 1 1.66 11.32 -2.83
C CYS A 1 1.68 12.85 -3.04
N PRO A 2 1.83 13.35 -4.28
CA PRO A 2 1.71 14.78 -4.61
C PRO A 2 0.25 15.28 -4.69
N ALA A 3 -0.72 14.52 -4.16
CA ALA A 3 -2.13 14.87 -4.06
C ALA A 3 -2.83 15.22 -5.41
N PRO A 4 -2.73 14.37 -6.45
CA PRO A 4 -3.39 14.65 -7.73
C PRO A 4 -4.93 14.62 -7.63
N CYS A 5 -5.48 13.91 -6.65
CA CYS A 5 -6.91 13.91 -6.33
C CYS A 5 -7.41 15.30 -5.88
N GLU A 6 -6.59 16.05 -5.15
CA GLU A 6 -6.93 17.41 -4.70
C GLU A 6 -6.86 18.39 -5.86
N ALA A 7 -5.86 18.26 -6.73
CA ALA A 7 -5.74 19.07 -7.95
C ALA A 7 -6.96 18.93 -8.88
N ALA A 8 -7.58 17.74 -8.91
CA ALA A 8 -8.77 17.44 -9.70
C ALA A 8 -10.10 17.68 -8.95
N CYS A 9 -10.07 18.20 -7.72
CA CYS A 9 -11.27 18.45 -6.93
C CYS A 9 -12.15 19.53 -7.58
N THR A 10 -13.47 19.33 -7.65
CA THR A 10 -14.39 20.35 -8.21
C THR A 10 -14.40 21.65 -7.41
N LEU A 11 -14.11 21.61 -6.11
CA LEU A 11 -13.95 22.83 -5.31
C LEU A 11 -12.74 23.66 -5.76
N ASN A 12 -11.70 23.03 -6.32
CA ASN A 12 -10.49 23.71 -6.81
C ASN A 12 -10.74 24.66 -8.00
N ILE A 13 -11.98 24.71 -8.51
CA ILE A 13 -12.39 25.65 -9.54
C ILE A 13 -12.60 27.06 -8.95
N ASP A 14 -13.22 27.14 -7.76
CA ASP A 14 -13.69 28.41 -7.18
C ASP A 14 -13.26 28.62 -5.70
N ASP A 15 -12.71 27.61 -5.04
CA ASP A 15 -12.25 27.64 -3.64
C ASP A 15 -11.07 26.65 -3.45
N ASN A 16 -10.65 26.44 -2.21
CA ASN A 16 -9.62 25.48 -1.84
C ASN A 16 -10.13 24.04 -2.01
N PRO A 17 -9.31 23.13 -2.56
CA PRO A 17 -9.69 21.72 -2.68
C PRO A 17 -9.84 21.07 -1.31
N VAL A 18 -10.63 20.00 -1.26
CA VAL A 18 -10.67 19.13 -0.08
C VAL A 18 -9.27 18.56 0.16
N THR A 19 -8.81 18.57 1.41
CA THR A 19 -7.49 18.05 1.83
C THR A 19 -7.47 16.51 1.91
N ILE A 20 -7.85 15.85 0.82
CA ILE A 20 -8.04 14.39 0.71
C ILE A 20 -6.83 13.62 1.22
N LYS A 21 -5.61 14.01 0.87
CA LYS A 21 -4.38 13.33 1.31
C LYS A 21 -4.25 13.37 2.84
N THR A 22 -4.52 14.52 3.45
CA THR A 22 -4.40 14.70 4.90
C THR A 22 -5.48 13.90 5.63
N ILE A 23 -6.70 13.89 5.09
CA ILE A 23 -7.80 13.08 5.60
C ILE A 23 -7.46 11.58 5.49
N GLU A 24 -6.93 11.12 4.35
CA GLU A 24 -6.50 9.74 4.14
C GLU A 24 -5.42 9.32 5.17
N CYS A 25 -4.41 10.17 5.40
CA CYS A 25 -3.40 9.95 6.43
C CYS A 25 -4.02 9.83 7.83
N ALA A 26 -4.87 10.79 8.22
CA ALA A 26 -5.50 10.79 9.54
C ALA A 26 -6.35 9.54 9.79
N ILE A 27 -7.08 9.07 8.76
CA ILE A 27 -7.89 7.86 8.85
C ILE A 27 -7.01 6.61 9.03
N VAL A 28 -5.96 6.46 8.21
CA VAL A 28 -5.11 5.25 8.29
C VAL A 28 -4.28 5.19 9.56
N ASP A 29 -3.80 6.34 10.05
CA ASP A 29 -3.06 6.44 11.31
C ASP A 29 -3.94 6.02 12.49
N ARG A 30 -5.16 6.59 12.57
CA ARG A 30 -6.16 6.21 13.57
C ARG A 30 -6.51 4.72 13.49
N ALA A 31 -6.72 4.19 12.29
CA ALA A 31 -7.06 2.78 12.10
C ALA A 31 -5.93 1.83 12.52
N TRP A 32 -4.67 2.27 12.38
CA TRP A 32 -3.51 1.51 12.87
C TRP A 32 -3.41 1.55 14.40
N GLU A 33 -3.51 2.75 14.99
CA GLU A 33 -3.49 2.95 16.46
C GLU A 33 -4.58 2.14 17.17
N GLU A 34 -5.78 2.13 16.61
CA GLU A 34 -6.94 1.41 17.16
C GLU A 34 -6.95 -0.10 16.80
N GLY A 35 -5.95 -0.58 16.04
CA GLY A 35 -5.82 -2.00 15.68
C GLY A 35 -6.92 -2.50 14.73
N TRP A 36 -7.56 -1.62 13.97
CA TRP A 36 -8.59 -1.99 12.98
C TRP A 36 -7.99 -2.69 11.75
N ILE A 37 -6.73 -2.39 11.43
CA ILE A 37 -6.03 -2.97 10.29
C ILE A 37 -5.55 -4.38 10.65
N LYS A 38 -6.16 -5.39 10.03
CA LYS A 38 -5.82 -6.80 10.21
C LYS A 38 -5.35 -7.44 8.90
N PRO A 39 -4.49 -8.47 8.94
CA PRO A 39 -4.17 -9.26 7.75
C PRO A 39 -5.43 -9.85 7.11
N LEU A 40 -5.44 -9.90 5.78
CA LEU A 40 -6.50 -10.56 5.01
C LEU A 40 -5.90 -11.81 4.36
N PRO A 41 -5.79 -12.94 5.08
CA PRO A 41 -5.29 -14.18 4.49
C PRO A 41 -6.29 -14.72 3.46
N PRO A 42 -5.81 -15.47 2.45
CA PRO A 42 -6.68 -16.09 1.46
C PRO A 42 -7.52 -17.20 2.09
N THR A 43 -8.77 -17.36 1.65
CA THR A 43 -9.64 -18.47 2.06
C THR A 43 -9.25 -19.78 1.38
N VAL A 44 -8.71 -19.71 0.16
CA VAL A 44 -8.31 -20.88 -0.65
C VAL A 44 -6.88 -20.68 -1.16
N LYS A 45 -6.06 -21.72 -1.09
CA LYS A 45 -4.72 -21.74 -1.70
C LYS A 45 -4.81 -22.24 -3.14
N THR A 46 -4.14 -21.53 -4.03
CA THR A 46 -4.10 -21.85 -5.47
C THR A 46 -3.08 -22.93 -5.83
N GLY A 47 -2.16 -23.25 -4.93
CA GLY A 47 -1.02 -24.14 -5.20
C GLY A 47 0.08 -23.54 -6.08
N LYS A 48 -0.08 -22.30 -6.55
CA LYS A 48 0.92 -21.60 -7.37
C LYS A 48 1.94 -20.89 -6.48
N THR A 49 3.20 -20.89 -6.92
CA THR A 49 4.31 -20.21 -6.24
C THR A 49 4.83 -19.05 -7.08
N VAL A 50 5.06 -17.90 -6.46
CA VAL A 50 5.52 -16.67 -7.14
C VAL A 50 6.68 -16.04 -6.37
N ALA A 51 7.74 -15.68 -7.07
CA ALA A 51 8.82 -14.86 -6.52
C ALA A 51 8.66 -13.40 -6.98
N VAL A 52 8.75 -12.45 -6.05
CA VAL A 52 8.74 -11.01 -6.32
C VAL A 52 10.11 -10.46 -5.94
N VAL A 53 10.79 -9.82 -6.89
CA VAL A 53 12.15 -9.25 -6.68
C VAL A 53 12.05 -7.75 -6.44
N GLY A 54 12.55 -7.30 -5.30
CA GLY A 54 12.54 -5.91 -4.83
C GLY A 54 11.37 -5.64 -3.88
N SER A 55 11.67 -5.10 -2.69
CA SER A 55 10.71 -4.81 -1.62
C SER A 55 10.24 -3.35 -1.55
N GLY A 56 10.37 -2.61 -2.66
CA GLY A 56 9.79 -1.28 -2.77
C GLY A 56 8.25 -1.30 -2.75
N PRO A 57 7.60 -0.12 -2.85
CA PRO A 57 6.13 -0.01 -2.86
C PRO A 57 5.46 -0.97 -3.86
N ALA A 58 6.00 -1.06 -5.08
CA ALA A 58 5.46 -1.92 -6.12
C ALA A 58 5.55 -3.41 -5.76
N GLY A 59 6.69 -3.86 -5.23
CA GLY A 59 6.91 -5.26 -4.87
C GLY A 59 6.06 -5.70 -3.68
N MET A 60 5.97 -4.88 -2.64
CA MET A 60 5.11 -5.17 -1.48
C MET A 60 3.62 -5.16 -1.85
N ALA A 61 3.17 -4.20 -2.67
CA ALA A 61 1.79 -4.18 -3.15
C ALA A 61 1.46 -5.42 -4.00
N CYS A 62 2.34 -5.78 -4.94
CA CYS A 62 2.19 -6.98 -5.76
C CYS A 62 2.15 -8.25 -4.90
N ALA A 63 3.10 -8.40 -3.97
CA ALA A 63 3.18 -9.57 -3.10
C ALA A 63 1.93 -9.72 -2.22
N GLN A 64 1.41 -8.62 -1.67
CA GLN A 64 0.21 -8.63 -0.85
C GLN A 64 -1.03 -9.03 -1.64
N GLN A 65 -1.22 -8.50 -2.85
CA GLN A 65 -2.36 -8.85 -3.70
C GLN A 65 -2.31 -10.33 -4.11
N LEU A 66 -1.14 -10.83 -4.50
CA LEU A 66 -0.94 -12.24 -4.85
C LEU A 66 -1.15 -13.17 -3.64
N ALA A 67 -0.70 -12.78 -2.45
CA ALA A 67 -0.93 -13.54 -1.22
C ALA A 67 -2.43 -13.61 -0.89
N ARG A 68 -3.16 -12.49 -1.04
CA ARG A 68 -4.63 -12.43 -0.88
C ARG A 68 -5.37 -13.28 -1.91
N ALA A 69 -4.84 -13.39 -3.13
CA ALA A 69 -5.37 -14.26 -4.17
C ALA A 69 -5.07 -15.76 -3.93
N GLY A 70 -4.31 -16.11 -2.88
CA GLY A 70 -4.04 -17.50 -2.51
C GLY A 70 -2.77 -18.09 -3.10
N HIS A 71 -1.85 -17.27 -3.62
CA HIS A 71 -0.55 -17.73 -4.08
C HIS A 71 0.45 -17.82 -2.92
N ALA A 72 1.41 -18.75 -3.03
CA ALA A 72 2.57 -18.79 -2.16
C ALA A 72 3.61 -17.79 -2.70
N VAL A 73 3.76 -16.65 -2.03
CA VAL A 73 4.61 -15.55 -2.52
C VAL A 73 5.87 -15.42 -1.67
N THR A 74 7.02 -15.34 -2.34
CA THR A 74 8.30 -14.99 -1.71
C THR A 74 8.76 -13.63 -2.22
N LEU A 75 8.92 -12.66 -1.32
CA LEU A 75 9.49 -11.36 -1.62
C LEU A 75 11.00 -11.38 -1.31
N VAL A 76 11.83 -11.03 -2.29
CA VAL A 76 13.29 -11.03 -2.18
C VAL A 76 13.81 -9.61 -2.28
N GLU A 77 14.70 -9.22 -1.36
CA GLU A 77 15.30 -7.88 -1.31
C GLU A 77 16.83 -8.00 -1.27
N LYS A 78 17.51 -7.07 -1.94
CA LYS A 78 18.97 -6.96 -1.95
C LYS A 78 19.49 -6.28 -0.68
N GLN A 79 18.77 -5.28 -0.17
CA GLN A 79 19.13 -4.50 1.01
C GLN A 79 18.79 -5.22 2.33
N ASP A 80 19.41 -4.78 3.42
CA ASP A 80 19.19 -5.37 4.76
C ASP A 80 17.76 -5.16 5.31
N ARG A 81 17.04 -4.14 4.81
CA ARG A 81 15.69 -3.81 5.25
C ARG A 81 14.75 -3.64 4.06
N ILE A 82 13.51 -4.03 4.26
CA ILE A 82 12.46 -3.84 3.26
C ILE A 82 12.02 -2.38 3.14
N GLY A 83 11.38 -2.03 2.01
CA GLY A 83 10.72 -0.74 1.80
C GLY A 83 11.28 0.09 0.65
N GLY A 84 12.42 -0.30 0.06
CA GLY A 84 13.04 0.42 -1.06
C GLY A 84 13.24 1.91 -0.74
N LEU A 85 12.85 2.79 -1.67
CA LEU A 85 12.95 4.25 -1.49
C LEU A 85 12.08 4.80 -0.34
N LEU A 86 11.04 4.10 0.11
CA LEU A 86 10.31 4.54 1.32
C LEU A 86 11.15 4.38 2.60
N ARG A 87 12.18 3.54 2.56
CA ARG A 87 13.05 3.26 3.69
C ARG A 87 14.41 3.95 3.60
N TYR A 88 14.99 4.00 2.39
CA TYR A 88 16.35 4.46 2.15
C TYR A 88 16.45 5.69 1.24
N GLY A 89 15.32 6.22 0.78
CA GLY A 89 15.26 7.44 -0.05
C GLY A 89 15.39 8.71 0.75
#